data_AF-A0A356IA71-F1
#
_entry.id   AF-A0A356IA71-F1
#
_cell.length_a   1.000
_cell.length_b   1.000
_cell.length_c   1.000
_cell.angle_alpha   90.00
_cell.angle_beta   90.00
_cell.angle_gamma   90.00
#
_symmetry.space_group_name_H-M   'P 1'
#
loop_
_entity.id
_entity.type
_entity.pdbx_description
1 polymer ?
#
loop_
_entity_poly.entity_id
_entity_poly.type
_entity_poly.pdbx_seq_one_letter_code
_entity_poly.pdbx_strand_id
1 'polypeptide(L)'
;RHNQVFQQTNYQVHYFEMRAAQSKILRTMATNINKCLLEARENIILASLFERTAQQLSRENSAKELLLDIELFHATFRERPLPQTREEFETRATLFQLLHDMEHFIQLKVDFYQAYSENI
;
A
#
# COMPACT_ATOMS: atom_id res chain seq x y z
N ARG A 1 -6.63 34.75 -16.25
CA ARG A 1 -5.31 34.09 -16.39
C ARG A 1 -4.57 33.86 -15.05
N HIS A 2 -5.10 34.29 -13.89
CA HIS A 2 -4.46 34.05 -12.57
C HIS A 2 -4.66 32.64 -11.98
N ASN A 3 -5.68 31.88 -12.40
CA ASN A 3 -6.06 30.64 -11.70
C ASN A 3 -5.24 29.39 -12.08
N GLN A 4 -4.66 29.33 -13.29
CA GLN A 4 -3.92 28.15 -13.75
C GLN A 4 -2.60 27.93 -12.98
N VAL A 5 -1.89 29.02 -12.64
CA VAL A 5 -0.65 28.95 -11.86
C VAL A 5 -0.94 28.46 -10.44
N PHE A 6 -2.00 28.98 -9.79
CA PHE A 6 -2.42 28.52 -8.46
C PHE A 6 -2.86 27.05 -8.43
N GLN A 7 -3.57 26.58 -9.47
CA GLN A 7 -3.96 25.17 -9.59
C GLN A 7 -2.75 24.24 -9.73
N GLN A 8 -1.77 24.61 -10.56
CA GLN A 8 -0.54 23.83 -10.73
C GLN A 8 0.29 23.78 -9.44
N THR A 9 0.41 24.89 -8.71
CA THR A 9 1.12 24.92 -7.42
C THR A 9 0.44 24.01 -6.40
N ASN A 10 -0.89 24.04 -6.29
CA ASN A 10 -1.64 23.17 -5.37
C ASN A 10 -1.49 21.68 -5.70
N TYR A 11 -1.56 21.31 -7.00
CA TYR A 11 -1.34 19.93 -7.43
C TYR A 11 0.04 19.42 -7.00
N GLN A 12 1.09 20.22 -7.27
CA GLN A 12 2.46 19.82 -6.96
C GLN A 12 2.70 19.68 -5.45
N VAL A 13 2.19 20.62 -4.65
CA VAL A 13 2.29 20.57 -3.19
C VAL A 13 1.63 19.31 -2.64
N HIS A 14 0.36 19.08 -2.98
CA HIS A 14 -0.36 17.90 -2.47
C HIS A 14 0.22 16.58 -3.00
N TYR A 15 0.82 16.57 -4.20
CA TYR A 15 1.55 15.40 -4.69
C TYR A 15 2.75 15.06 -3.79
N PHE A 16 3.55 16.07 -3.42
CA PHE A 16 4.69 15.86 -2.54
C PHE A 16 4.27 15.44 -1.13
N GLU A 17 3.19 16.01 -0.60
CA GLU A 17 2.62 15.63 0.70
C GLU A 17 2.16 14.17 0.69
N MET A 18 1.43 13.75 -0.35
CA MET A 18 1.02 12.36 -0.55
C MET A 18 2.24 11.41 -0.59
N ARG A 19 3.29 11.77 -1.33
CA ARG A 19 4.53 10.96 -1.38
C ARG A 19 5.28 10.93 -0.06
N ALA A 20 5.28 12.02 0.71
CA ALA A 20 5.90 12.06 2.03
C ALA A 20 5.16 11.12 3.01
N ALA A 21 3.82 11.11 2.97
CA ALA A 21 3.00 10.19 3.75
C ALA A 21 3.24 8.73 3.34
N GLN A 22 3.21 8.42 2.05
CA GLN A 22 3.57 7.11 1.50
C GLN A 22 4.96 6.64 1.96
N SER A 23 5.96 7.52 1.92
CA SER A 23 7.32 7.23 2.37
C SER A 23 7.40 6.91 3.87
N LYS A 24 6.56 7.56 4.69
CA LYS A 24 6.45 7.26 6.14
C LYS A 24 5.91 5.85 6.37
N ILE A 25 4.88 5.44 5.62
CA ILE A 25 4.30 4.09 5.70
C ILE A 25 5.36 3.05 5.34
N LEU A 26 6.09 3.23 4.23
CA LEU A 26 7.16 2.30 3.83
C LEU A 26 8.24 2.12 4.91
N ARG A 27 8.60 3.18 5.64
CA ARG A 27 9.55 3.08 6.77
C ARG A 27 9.00 2.27 7.94
N THR A 28 7.72 2.47 8.28
CA THR A 28 7.03 1.66 9.29
C THR A 28 7.03 0.19 8.89
N MET A 29 6.62 -0.10 7.65
CA MET A 29 6.59 -1.46 7.11
C MET A 29 7.96 -2.14 7.15
N ALA A 30 9.02 -1.46 6.70
CA ALA A 30 10.37 -2.00 6.73
C ALA A 30 10.82 -2.36 8.17
N THR A 31 10.42 -1.55 9.15
CA THR A 31 10.69 -1.81 10.58
C THR A 31 9.91 -3.03 11.08
N ASN A 32 8.67 -3.22 10.63
CA ASN A 32 7.83 -4.34 11.01
C ASN A 32 8.31 -5.67 10.38
N ILE A 33 8.73 -5.64 9.11
CA ILE A 33 9.29 -6.81 8.41
C ILE A 33 10.54 -7.33 9.11
N ASN A 34 11.45 -6.44 9.52
CA ASN A 34 12.70 -6.81 10.19
C ASN A 34 12.50 -7.46 11.57
N LYS A 35 11.30 -7.37 12.15
CA LYS A 35 10.96 -7.98 13.44
C LYS A 35 10.31 -9.36 13.31
N CYS A 36 10.03 -9.82 12.09
CA CYS A 36 9.25 -11.01 11.85
C CYS A 36 10.10 -12.16 11.29
N LEU A 37 9.91 -13.36 11.83
CA LEU A 37 10.40 -14.61 11.25
C LEU A 37 9.33 -15.13 10.28
N LEU A 38 9.42 -14.68 9.03
CA LEU A 38 8.48 -15.11 7.98
C LEU A 38 8.92 -16.44 7.38
N GLU A 39 8.00 -17.39 7.32
CA GLU A 39 8.18 -18.63 6.56
C GLU A 39 8.27 -18.35 5.04
N ALA A 40 8.79 -19.32 4.28
CA ALA A 40 9.09 -19.15 2.86
C ALA A 40 7.85 -18.80 2.01
N ARG A 41 6.67 -19.32 2.35
CA ARG A 41 5.43 -19.06 1.59
C ARG A 41 4.92 -17.63 1.80
N GLU A 42 5.01 -17.14 3.03
CA GLU A 42 4.60 -15.80 3.44
C GLU A 42 5.51 -14.73 2.82
N ASN A 43 6.80 -15.01 2.68
CA ASN A 43 7.76 -14.16 1.96
C ASN A 43 7.40 -13.99 0.47
N ILE A 44 6.95 -15.06 -0.20
CA ILE A 44 6.56 -14.99 -1.62
C ILE A 44 5.34 -14.08 -1.81
N ILE A 45 4.35 -14.16 -0.91
CA ILE A 45 3.15 -13.33 -0.97
C ILE A 45 3.51 -11.84 -0.82
N LEU A 46 4.33 -11.51 0.18
CA LEU A 46 4.77 -10.13 0.40
C LEU A 46 5.62 -9.63 -0.77
N ALA A 47 6.56 -10.43 -1.27
CA ALA A 47 7.40 -10.05 -2.40
C ALA A 47 6.57 -9.70 -3.63
N SER A 48 5.57 -10.54 -3.95
CA SER A 48 4.64 -10.29 -5.06
C SER A 48 3.84 -8.99 -4.84
N LEU A 49 3.35 -8.74 -3.63
CA LEU A 49 2.62 -7.52 -3.32
C LEU A 49 3.48 -6.25 -3.48
N PHE A 50 4.72 -6.27 -2.99
CA PHE A 50 5.65 -5.16 -3.13
C PHE A 50 6.04 -4.91 -4.59
N GLU A 51 6.31 -5.98 -5.34
CA GLU A 51 6.64 -5.89 -6.76
C GLU A 51 5.51 -5.23 -7.56
N ARG A 52 4.28 -5.70 -7.36
CA ARG A 52 3.09 -5.15 -8.04
C ARG A 52 2.82 -3.71 -7.63
N THR A 53 3.04 -3.37 -6.36
CA THR A 53 2.90 -1.98 -5.90
C THR A 53 3.94 -1.08 -6.54
N ALA A 54 5.19 -1.54 -6.69
CA ALA A 54 6.25 -0.79 -7.34
C ALA A 54 5.93 -0.47 -8.81
N GLN A 55 5.31 -1.42 -9.53
CA GLN A 55 4.88 -1.25 -10.93
C GLN A 55 3.80 -0.16 -11.09
N GLN A 56 3.04 0.12 -10.03
CA GLN A 56 1.94 1.08 -10.06
C GLN A 56 2.30 2.40 -9.37
N LEU A 57 3.57 2.75 -9.23
CA LEU A 57 3.96 4.05 -8.66
C LEU A 57 3.83 5.21 -9.66
N SER A 58 3.51 4.95 -10.94
CA SER A 58 3.33 6.02 -11.94
C SER A 58 2.25 7.02 -11.53
N ARG A 59 2.44 8.30 -11.88
CA ARG A 59 1.44 9.36 -11.65
C ARG A 59 0.18 9.20 -12.52
N GLU A 60 0.32 8.45 -13.62
CA GLU A 60 -0.68 8.38 -14.70
C GLU A 60 -1.78 7.34 -14.45
N ASN A 61 -1.65 6.52 -13.40
CA ASN A 61 -2.65 5.50 -13.08
C ASN A 61 -3.25 5.70 -11.68
N SER A 62 -4.50 5.25 -11.51
CA SER A 62 -5.22 5.37 -10.26
C SER A 62 -4.81 4.35 -9.20
N ALA A 63 -4.09 3.27 -9.57
CA ALA A 63 -3.77 2.12 -8.71
C ALA A 63 -4.97 1.40 -8.07
N LYS A 64 -6.21 1.63 -8.54
CA LYS A 64 -7.41 0.97 -7.99
C LYS A 64 -7.35 -0.57 -8.08
N GLU A 65 -6.74 -1.11 -9.12
CA GLU A 65 -6.58 -2.56 -9.28
C GLU A 65 -5.76 -3.20 -8.14
N LEU A 66 -4.80 -2.46 -7.56
CA LEU A 66 -4.03 -2.96 -6.41
C LEU A 66 -4.86 -3.10 -5.13
N LEU A 67 -5.92 -2.31 -4.97
CA LEU A 67 -6.82 -2.49 -3.83
C LEU A 67 -7.59 -3.81 -3.95
N LEU A 68 -8.04 -4.15 -5.16
CA LEU A 68 -8.69 -5.44 -5.43
C LEU A 68 -7.76 -6.62 -5.16
N ASP A 69 -6.47 -6.46 -5.44
CA ASP A 69 -5.46 -7.47 -5.15
C ASP A 69 -5.26 -7.69 -3.65
N ILE A 70 -5.23 -6.59 -2.88
CA ILE A 70 -5.13 -6.66 -1.42
C ILE A 70 -6.38 -7.30 -0.82
N GLU A 71 -7.56 -6.99 -1.34
CA GLU A 71 -8.80 -7.67 -0.97
C GLU A 71 -8.74 -9.18 -1.24
N LEU A 72 -8.21 -9.59 -2.40
CA LEU A 72 -8.03 -11.00 -2.73
C LEU A 72 -7.06 -11.70 -1.77
N PHE A 73 -5.96 -11.04 -1.39
CA PHE A 73 -5.07 -11.55 -0.35
C PHE A 73 -5.80 -11.71 0.98
N HIS A 74 -6.55 -10.70 1.43
CA HIS A 74 -7.36 -10.79 2.64
C HIS A 74 -8.39 -11.92 2.61
N ALA A 75 -9.02 -12.18 1.46
CA ALA A 75 -9.93 -13.31 1.29
C ALA A 75 -9.19 -14.65 1.41
N THR A 76 -8.05 -14.78 0.72
CA THR A 76 -7.21 -15.98 0.77
C THR A 76 -6.72 -16.29 2.18
N PHE A 77 -6.34 -15.27 2.96
CA PHE A 77 -5.93 -15.46 4.36
C PHE A 77 -7.08 -15.87 5.27
N ARG A 78 -8.31 -15.38 5.01
CA ARG A 78 -9.51 -15.73 5.78
C ARG A 78 -9.96 -17.18 5.59
N GLU A 79 -9.66 -17.77 4.44
CA GLU A 79 -9.99 -19.17 4.14
C GLU A 79 -9.03 -20.18 4.78
N ARG A 80 -7.87 -19.72 5.27
CA ARG A 80 -6.89 -20.61 5.93
C ARG A 80 -7.44 -21.10 7.28
N PRO A 81 -7.11 -22.34 7.71
CA PRO A 81 -7.43 -22.83 9.05
C PRO A 81 -6.93 -21.86 10.12
N LEU A 82 -7.61 -21.78 11.26
CA LEU A 82 -7.14 -20.97 12.40
C LEU A 82 -5.69 -21.35 12.78
N PRO A 83 -4.88 -20.37 13.23
CA PRO A 83 -3.53 -20.67 13.68
C PRO A 83 -3.58 -21.67 14.84
N GLN A 84 -2.76 -22.72 14.75
CA GLN A 84 -2.68 -23.77 15.77
C GLN A 84 -1.65 -23.45 16.85
N THR A 85 -0.70 -22.56 16.55
CA THR A 85 0.34 -22.13 17.48
C THR A 85 0.37 -20.61 17.63
N ARG A 86 0.95 -20.14 18.74
CA ARG A 86 1.19 -18.71 18.97
C ARG A 86 2.10 -18.11 17.89
N GLU A 87 3.14 -18.83 17.50
CA GLU A 87 4.06 -18.40 16.44
C GLU A 87 3.32 -18.20 15.12
N GLU A 88 2.46 -19.15 14.75
CA GLU A 88 1.62 -19.04 13.55
C GLU A 88 0.66 -17.85 13.63
N PHE A 89 0.09 -17.58 14.81
CA PHE A 89 -0.73 -16.39 15.04
C PHE A 89 0.06 -15.09 14.87
N GLU A 90 1.24 -14.96 15.48
CA GLU A 90 2.08 -13.76 15.41
C GLU A 90 2.56 -13.47 13.99
N THR A 91 2.94 -14.51 13.25
CA THR A 91 3.31 -14.42 11.83
C THR A 91 2.13 -13.93 10.98
N ARG A 92 0.95 -14.53 11.16
CA ARG A 92 -0.26 -14.11 10.45
C ARG A 92 -0.67 -12.68 10.80
N ALA A 93 -0.64 -12.30 12.07
CA ALA A 93 -0.98 -10.95 12.52
C ALA A 93 -0.05 -9.91 11.88
N THR A 94 1.25 -10.22 11.77
CA THR A 94 2.21 -9.34 11.10
C THR A 94 1.89 -9.18 9.61
N LEU A 95 1.54 -10.26 8.93
CA LEU A 95 1.13 -10.19 7.52
C LEU A 95 -0.12 -9.35 7.31
N PHE A 96 -1.12 -9.52 8.17
CA PHE A 96 -2.33 -8.68 8.14
C PHE A 96 -2.01 -7.20 8.35
N GLN A 97 -1.11 -6.88 9.29
CA GLN A 97 -0.67 -5.50 9.50
C GLN A 97 0.05 -4.94 8.26
N LEU A 98 0.93 -5.72 7.64
CA LEU A 98 1.63 -5.29 6.42
C LEU A 98 0.66 -5.08 5.25
N LEU A 99 -0.33 -5.95 5.08
CA LEU A 99 -1.38 -5.77 4.06
C LEU A 99 -2.17 -4.49 4.28
N HIS A 100 -2.55 -4.21 5.53
CA HIS A 100 -3.26 -3.00 5.87
C HIS A 100 -2.41 -1.73 5.65
N ASP A 101 -1.11 -1.79 6.00
CA ASP A 101 -0.17 -0.70 5.73
C ASP A 101 -0.06 -0.45 4.21
N MET A 102 -0.04 -1.50 3.39
CA MET A 102 -0.05 -1.39 1.92
C MET A 102 -1.35 -0.83 1.37
N GLU A 103 -2.49 -1.26 1.91
CA GLU A 103 -3.80 -0.73 1.56
C GLU A 103 -3.82 0.78 1.80
N HIS A 104 -3.38 1.22 2.97
CA HIS A 104 -3.28 2.64 3.30
C HIS A 104 -2.32 3.39 2.36
N PHE A 105 -1.17 2.79 2.04
CA PHE A 105 -0.22 3.36 1.08
C PHE A 105 -0.85 3.61 -0.29
N ILE A 106 -1.62 2.64 -0.81
CA ILE A 106 -2.28 2.73 -2.11
C ILE A 106 -3.46 3.71 -2.05
N GLN A 107 -4.23 3.69 -0.96
CA GLN A 107 -5.38 4.57 -0.78
C GLN A 107 -4.99 6.05 -0.87
N LEU A 108 -3.86 6.44 -0.28
CA LEU A 108 -3.34 7.82 -0.40
C LEU A 108 -3.17 8.25 -1.86
N LYS A 109 -2.75 7.34 -2.74
CA LYS A 109 -2.61 7.60 -4.17
C LYS A 109 -3.97 7.67 -4.86
N VAL A 110 -4.87 6.75 -4.55
CA VAL A 110 -6.24 6.72 -5.11
C VAL A 110 -6.97 8.03 -4.78
N ASP A 111 -6.90 8.46 -3.53
CA ASP A 111 -7.52 9.70 -3.04
C ASP A 111 -6.93 10.92 -3.77
N PHE A 112 -5.61 10.97 -3.91
CA PHE A 112 -4.93 12.03 -4.67
C PHE A 112 -5.40 12.05 -6.13
N TYR A 113 -5.43 10.89 -6.80
CA TYR A 113 -5.85 10.81 -8.20
C TYR A 113 -7.31 11.23 -8.37
N GLN A 114 -8.20 10.87 -7.44
CA GLN A 114 -9.60 11.27 -7.47
C GLN A 114 -9.78 12.79 -7.26
N ALA A 115 -8.99 13.40 -6.37
CA ALA A 115 -9.04 14.85 -6.14
C ALA A 115 -8.46 15.66 -7.31
N TYR A 116 -7.58 15.05 -8.12
CA TYR A 116 -6.81 15.74 -9.16
C TYR A 116 -6.99 15.17 -10.57
N SER A 117 -8.01 14.35 -10.82
CA SER A 117 -8.20 13.67 -12.11
C SER A 117 -8.34 14.60 -13.32
N GLU A 118 -8.72 15.86 -13.12
CA GLU A 118 -8.80 16.88 -14.16
C GLU A 118 -7.46 17.60 -14.45
N ASN A 119 -6.46 17.41 -13.58
CA ASN A 119 -5.13 18.03 -13.66
C ASN A 119 -4.02 17.05 -14.14
N ILE A 120 -4.38 15.78 -14.35
CA ILE A 120 -3.53 14.70 -14.84
C ILE A 120 -3.88 14.46 -16.31
#